data_AF-A0A8J6AMA3-F1
#
_entry.id   AF-A0A8J6AMA3-F1
#
_cell.length_a   1.000
_cell.length_b   1.000
_cell.length_c   1.000
_cell.angle_alpha   90.00
_cell.angle_beta   90.00
_cell.angle_gamma   90.00
#
_symmetry.space_group_name_H-M   'P 1'
#
loop_
_entity.id
_entity.type
_entity.pdbx_description
1 polymer ?
#
loop_
_entity_poly.entity_id
_entity_poly.type
_entity_poly.pdbx_seq_one_letter_code
_entity_poly.pdbx_strand_id
1 'polypeptide(L)'
;MLQFQVFLEVSPGLLGPPQNLLHIRAVGTNSTLHYVWSTLGPPAALLVATNTPHSVLKVNWSRLLSPELTGGLTVLPEDSIQFSSALVFTRLFEFDSTDAAAKPPGKPYPPYSLSNFSWNNITDSLDPATLSATLEGHPIDDPTGAFANGSLIFRVQAFSKSGRPDQPPRLLHTADTCQLEVALTGASPRGNHSLFALEVATLGRGPDCPSMQEQRSIDDEYAPAVFQLDQLLWGSLPSGFVQWRPVAFSQKQGGRESAMPCHASPPQRAYLLPQSPVVRGFFGPQNNFCAFNLTFGASTGPGYWDQYYLSWSMLLGVGTPPVDPLSPLVLGIMAVALGAPGLMLLAGGLFLLLGPKRYSEYQRIN
;
A
#
# COMPACT_ATOMS: atom_id res chain seq x y z
N MET A 1 -2.82 18.91 14.68
CA MET A 1 -1.91 17.83 14.27
C MET A 1 -2.11 16.71 15.28
N LEU A 2 -2.73 15.59 14.89
CA LEU A 2 -2.91 14.47 15.81
C LEU A 2 -1.53 13.88 16.09
N GLN A 3 -1.11 13.92 17.36
CA GLN A 3 0.10 13.24 17.80
C GLN A 3 -0.32 11.84 18.26
N PHE A 4 0.23 10.82 17.62
CA PHE A 4 0.12 9.45 18.11
C PHE A 4 1.44 9.04 18.75
N GLN A 5 1.34 8.35 19.87
CA GLN A 5 2.46 7.63 20.44
C GLN A 5 2.44 6.20 19.89
N VAL A 6 3.48 5.83 19.15
CA VAL A 6 3.56 4.52 18.49
C VAL A 6 4.45 3.58 19.29
N PHE A 7 3.93 2.39 19.56
CA PHE A 7 4.64 1.29 20.18
C PHE A 7 4.72 0.11 19.22
N LEU A 8 5.86 -0.57 19.23
CA LEU A 8 6.16 -1.69 18.36
C LEU A 8 6.62 -2.87 19.21
N GLU A 9 5.85 -3.96 19.18
CA GLU A 9 6.10 -5.13 20.02
C GLU A 9 6.03 -6.41 19.18
N VAL A 10 7.02 -7.29 19.34
CA VAL A 10 6.97 -8.65 18.80
C VAL A 10 6.42 -9.56 19.90
N SER A 11 5.32 -10.25 19.61
CA SER A 11 4.73 -11.15 20.60
C SER A 11 5.58 -12.42 20.70
N PRO A 12 6.05 -12.81 21.90
CA PRO A 12 6.86 -14.00 22.07
C PRO A 12 5.99 -15.24 21.83
N GLY A 13 6.30 -16.00 20.79
CA GLY A 13 5.62 -17.26 20.46
C GLY A 13 5.84 -18.38 21.47
N LEU A 14 5.22 -19.54 21.23
CA LEU A 14 5.52 -20.77 21.96
C LEU A 14 6.85 -21.39 21.49
N LEU A 15 7.48 -22.24 22.33
CA LEU A 15 8.67 -23.00 21.96
C LEU A 15 8.46 -23.76 20.63
N GLY A 16 9.31 -23.51 19.63
CA GLY A 16 9.17 -24.09 18.29
C GLY A 16 9.80 -23.24 17.18
N PRO A 17 9.45 -23.48 15.90
CA PRO A 17 9.86 -22.59 14.80
C PRO A 17 9.35 -21.16 15.05
N PRO A 18 10.06 -20.13 14.54
CA PRO A 18 9.73 -18.74 14.81
C PRO A 18 8.31 -18.42 14.35
N GLN A 19 7.50 -17.89 15.26
CA GLN A 19 6.13 -17.45 15.01
C GLN A 19 6.12 -15.93 14.97
N ASN A 20 6.14 -15.37 13.75
CA ASN A 20 6.19 -13.93 13.60
C ASN A 20 4.80 -13.32 13.84
N LEU A 21 4.69 -12.52 14.90
CA LEU A 21 3.54 -11.65 15.15
C LEU A 21 4.04 -10.31 15.68
N LEU A 22 3.87 -9.27 14.87
CA LEU A 22 4.21 -7.89 15.16
C LEU A 22 2.94 -7.14 15.51
N HIS A 23 2.93 -6.49 16.66
CA HIS A 23 1.88 -5.57 17.05
C HIS A 23 2.41 -4.14 17.00
N ILE A 24 1.78 -3.32 16.16
CA ILE A 24 1.94 -1.87 16.13
C ILE A 24 0.74 -1.28 16.84
N ARG A 25 0.99 -0.48 17.88
CA ARG A 25 -0.04 0.24 18.62
C ARG A 25 0.20 1.74 18.50
N ALA A 26 -0.63 2.43 17.74
CA ALA A 26 -0.61 3.90 17.68
C ALA A 26 -1.71 4.45 18.59
N VAL A 27 -1.32 5.10 19.68
CA VAL A 27 -2.21 5.67 20.69
C VAL A 27 -2.41 7.16 20.44
N GLY A 28 -3.64 7.55 20.10
CA GLY A 28 -4.05 8.94 19.95
C GLY A 28 -4.65 9.49 21.26
N THR A 29 -5.26 10.67 21.19
CA THR A 29 -5.88 11.31 22.38
C THR A 29 -7.08 10.51 22.90
N ASN A 30 -7.97 10.11 22.00
CA ASN A 30 -9.24 9.44 22.33
C ASN A 30 -9.43 8.13 21.55
N SER A 31 -8.38 7.60 20.95
CA SER A 31 -8.45 6.43 20.08
C SER A 31 -7.14 5.66 20.08
N THR A 32 -7.21 4.37 19.72
CA THR A 32 -6.02 3.56 19.44
C THR A 32 -6.19 2.84 18.12
N LEU A 33 -5.13 2.81 17.32
CA LEU A 33 -5.02 1.97 16.13
C LEU A 33 -4.09 0.79 16.45
N HIS A 34 -4.58 -0.41 16.20
CA HIS A 34 -3.83 -1.65 16.29
C HIS A 34 -3.61 -2.20 14.88
N TYR A 35 -2.35 -2.38 14.50
CA TYR A 35 -1.96 -3.16 13.33
C TYR A 35 -1.27 -4.43 13.82
N VAL A 36 -1.80 -5.60 13.44
CA VAL A 36 -1.19 -6.89 13.79
C VAL A 36 -0.72 -7.56 12.51
N TRP A 37 0.59 -7.59 12.30
CA TRP A 37 1.22 -8.25 11.16
C TRP A 37 1.70 -9.62 11.55
N SER A 38 1.50 -10.62 10.70
CA SER A 38 1.95 -11.98 10.98
C SER A 38 2.20 -12.76 9.71
N THR A 39 3.11 -13.74 9.80
CA THR A 39 3.37 -14.75 8.77
C THR A 39 2.98 -16.15 9.24
N LEU A 40 2.04 -16.25 10.20
CA LEU A 40 1.37 -17.51 10.51
C LEU A 40 0.40 -17.84 9.37
N GLY A 41 0.81 -18.75 8.49
CA GLY A 41 0.15 -18.97 7.21
C GLY A 41 0.53 -17.89 6.19
N PRO A 42 -0.39 -17.40 5.34
CA PRO A 42 -0.08 -16.30 4.43
C PRO A 42 0.17 -14.99 5.21
N PRO A 43 1.11 -14.12 4.77
CA PRO A 43 1.32 -12.80 5.37
C PRO A 43 0.01 -12.02 5.47
N ALA A 44 -0.33 -11.57 6.67
CA ALA A 44 -1.58 -10.90 6.95
C ALA A 44 -1.39 -9.71 7.88
N ALA A 45 -2.22 -8.68 7.67
CA ALA A 45 -2.35 -7.52 8.53
C ALA A 45 -3.80 -7.44 9.04
N LEU A 46 -3.97 -7.45 10.35
CA LEU A 46 -5.21 -7.08 11.02
C LEU A 46 -5.19 -5.58 11.30
N LEU A 47 -6.28 -4.89 11.03
CA LEU A 47 -6.50 -3.49 11.40
C LEU A 47 -7.63 -3.43 12.41
N VAL A 48 -7.41 -2.76 13.54
CA VAL A 48 -8.46 -2.49 14.53
C VAL A 48 -8.34 -1.04 15.00
N ALA A 49 -9.44 -0.29 14.97
CA ALA A 49 -9.52 1.05 15.55
C ALA A 49 -10.50 1.06 16.71
N THR A 50 -10.10 1.66 17.83
CA THR A 50 -10.91 1.77 19.05
C THR A 50 -11.14 3.23 19.42
N ASN A 51 -12.21 3.50 20.17
CA ASN A 51 -12.55 4.82 20.71
C ASN A 51 -11.96 5.08 22.12
N THR A 52 -10.87 4.40 22.47
CA THR A 52 -10.20 4.54 23.76
C THR A 52 -8.67 4.48 23.60
N PRO A 53 -7.90 5.29 24.33
CA PRO A 53 -6.44 5.19 24.35
C PRO A 53 -5.95 3.98 25.18
N HIS A 54 -6.85 3.28 25.88
CA HIS A 54 -6.51 2.21 26.81
C HIS A 54 -6.73 0.80 26.27
N SER A 55 -7.09 0.65 24.99
CA SER A 55 -7.32 -0.67 24.42
C SER A 55 -6.02 -1.46 24.28
N VAL A 56 -6.13 -2.77 24.50
CA VAL A 56 -4.99 -3.70 24.53
C VAL A 56 -5.25 -4.91 23.64
N LEU A 57 -4.21 -5.36 22.94
CA LEU A 57 -4.23 -6.63 22.23
C LEU A 57 -3.93 -7.77 23.22
N LYS A 58 -4.74 -8.82 23.20
CA LYS A 58 -4.45 -10.09 23.87
C LYS A 58 -4.22 -11.17 22.82
N VAL A 59 -3.10 -11.87 22.98
CA VAL A 59 -2.69 -12.99 22.11
C VAL A 59 -2.73 -14.27 22.93
N ASN A 60 -3.50 -15.26 22.46
CA ASN A 60 -3.53 -16.60 23.01
C ASN A 60 -2.88 -17.58 22.03
N TRP A 61 -1.57 -17.77 22.17
CA TRP A 61 -0.76 -18.66 21.33
C TRP A 61 -1.24 -20.10 21.31
N SER A 62 -1.71 -20.62 22.45
CA SER A 62 -2.23 -21.99 22.52
C SER A 62 -3.42 -22.21 21.60
N ARG A 63 -4.31 -21.20 21.48
CA ARG A 63 -5.43 -21.23 20.54
C ARG A 63 -4.99 -20.96 19.11
N LEU A 64 -4.12 -19.98 18.90
CA LEU A 64 -3.66 -19.55 17.57
C LEU A 64 -2.86 -20.64 16.83
N LEU A 65 -2.31 -21.62 17.55
CA LEU A 65 -1.62 -22.80 16.99
C LEU A 65 -2.48 -24.07 17.01
N SER A 66 -3.67 -24.01 17.61
CA SER A 66 -4.59 -25.14 17.64
C SER A 66 -5.52 -25.15 16.42
N PRO A 67 -6.20 -26.27 16.13
CA PRO A 67 -7.26 -26.30 15.13
C PRO A 67 -8.43 -25.34 15.43
N GLU A 68 -8.62 -24.97 16.70
CA GLU A 68 -9.65 -24.03 17.16
C GLU A 68 -9.06 -22.64 17.39
N LEU A 69 -8.99 -21.89 16.30
CA LEU A 69 -8.30 -20.60 16.24
C LEU A 69 -9.09 -19.47 16.91
N THR A 70 -10.43 -19.57 16.98
CA THR A 70 -11.31 -18.46 17.40
C THR A 70 -11.03 -17.99 18.82
N GLY A 71 -10.87 -16.67 18.97
CA GLY A 71 -10.45 -16.04 20.23
C GLY A 71 -8.95 -16.19 20.50
N GLY A 72 -8.16 -16.59 19.50
CA GLY A 72 -6.70 -16.56 19.56
C GLY A 72 -6.15 -15.13 19.58
N LEU A 73 -6.90 -14.17 19.03
CA LEU A 73 -6.59 -12.74 19.06
C LEU A 73 -7.84 -11.95 19.47
N THR A 74 -7.69 -11.04 20.42
CA THR A 74 -8.80 -10.17 20.86
C THR A 74 -8.26 -8.80 21.22
N VAL A 75 -8.98 -7.74 20.86
CA VAL A 75 -8.70 -6.37 21.34
C VAL A 75 -9.74 -6.03 22.39
N LEU A 76 -9.28 -5.63 23.58
CA LEU A 76 -10.16 -5.29 24.69
C LEU A 76 -10.08 -3.79 25.03
N PRO A 77 -11.19 -3.18 25.46
CA PRO A 77 -12.52 -3.79 25.59
C PRO A 77 -13.23 -3.87 24.21
N GLU A 78 -14.01 -4.94 23.96
CA GLU A 78 -14.54 -5.24 22.60
C GLU A 78 -15.55 -4.19 22.12
N ASP A 79 -16.33 -3.61 23.03
CA ASP A 79 -17.29 -2.54 22.78
C ASP A 79 -16.64 -1.22 22.34
N SER A 80 -15.32 -1.07 22.54
CA SER A 80 -14.57 0.10 22.05
C SER A 80 -14.26 0.04 20.55
N ILE A 81 -14.35 -1.13 19.92
CA ILE A 81 -13.97 -1.35 18.52
C ILE A 81 -14.94 -0.60 17.59
N GLN A 82 -14.43 0.39 16.88
CA GLN A 82 -15.17 1.18 15.89
C GLN A 82 -15.00 0.64 14.46
N PHE A 83 -13.84 0.05 14.19
CA PHE A 83 -13.52 -0.55 12.90
C PHE A 83 -12.59 -1.74 13.10
N SER A 84 -12.82 -2.81 12.35
CA SER A 84 -11.92 -3.94 12.27
C SER A 84 -11.98 -4.59 10.90
N SER A 85 -10.83 -4.88 10.29
CA SER A 85 -10.73 -5.62 9.03
C SER A 85 -9.37 -6.28 8.89
N ALA A 86 -9.15 -7.02 7.81
CA ALA A 86 -7.88 -7.65 7.50
C ALA A 86 -7.49 -7.50 6.03
N LEU A 87 -6.18 -7.53 5.79
CA LEU A 87 -5.51 -7.63 4.51
C LEU A 87 -4.62 -8.88 4.53
N VAL A 88 -4.66 -9.70 3.47
CA VAL A 88 -3.91 -10.96 3.39
C VAL A 88 -3.26 -11.07 2.01
N PHE A 89 -1.95 -11.32 1.98
CA PHE A 89 -1.21 -11.62 0.77
C PHE A 89 -1.17 -13.14 0.59
N THR A 90 -1.89 -13.64 -0.41
CA THR A 90 -2.20 -15.08 -0.48
C THR A 90 -1.32 -15.84 -1.46
N ARG A 91 -1.02 -15.25 -2.61
CA ARG A 91 -0.24 -15.87 -3.68
C ARG A 91 0.69 -14.87 -4.36
N LEU A 92 1.87 -15.35 -4.75
CA LEU A 92 2.74 -14.70 -5.72
C LEU A 92 2.55 -15.41 -7.08
N PHE A 93 1.99 -14.69 -8.04
CA PHE A 93 1.82 -15.14 -9.41
C PHE A 93 3.01 -14.75 -10.26
N GLU A 94 3.18 -15.50 -11.34
CA GLU A 94 4.16 -15.25 -12.38
C GLU A 94 3.50 -15.57 -13.73
N PHE A 95 3.70 -14.71 -14.71
CA PHE A 95 3.11 -14.82 -16.04
C PHE A 95 4.19 -14.71 -17.10
N ASP A 96 4.10 -15.54 -18.13
CA ASP A 96 4.90 -15.40 -19.35
C ASP A 96 4.25 -14.36 -20.26
N SER A 97 4.93 -13.22 -20.46
CA SER A 97 4.44 -12.12 -21.29
C SER A 97 4.90 -12.20 -22.75
N THR A 98 5.55 -13.29 -23.19
CA THR A 98 5.99 -13.45 -24.58
C THR A 98 4.88 -13.87 -25.54
N ASP A 99 3.80 -14.45 -25.00
CA ASP A 99 2.68 -14.93 -25.80
C ASP A 99 1.77 -13.76 -26.22
N ALA A 100 1.97 -13.26 -27.44
CA ALA A 100 1.17 -12.18 -28.02
C ALA A 100 -0.32 -12.54 -28.20
N ALA A 101 -0.69 -13.82 -28.17
CA ALA A 101 -2.08 -14.27 -28.26
C ALA A 101 -2.77 -14.32 -26.87
N ALA A 102 -2.00 -14.30 -25.78
CA ALA A 102 -2.54 -14.27 -24.42
C ALA A 102 -3.02 -12.87 -24.05
N LYS A 103 -4.17 -12.79 -23.34
CA LYS A 103 -4.61 -11.53 -22.76
C LYS A 103 -3.59 -11.09 -21.69
N PRO A 104 -3.29 -9.79 -21.55
CA PRO A 104 -2.48 -9.27 -20.44
C PRO A 104 -3.02 -9.82 -19.10
N PRO A 105 -2.16 -10.30 -18.18
CA PRO A 105 -0.70 -10.15 -18.16
C PRO A 105 0.10 -11.25 -18.89
N GLY A 106 -0.55 -12.21 -19.57
CA GLY A 106 0.13 -13.32 -20.26
C GLY A 106 -0.30 -14.69 -19.74
N LYS A 107 0.48 -15.73 -20.07
CA LYS A 107 0.16 -17.11 -19.67
C LYS A 107 0.63 -17.38 -18.23
N PRO A 108 -0.26 -17.78 -17.29
CA PRO A 108 0.12 -17.99 -15.90
C PRO A 108 0.98 -19.25 -15.71
N TYR A 109 2.03 -19.12 -14.91
CA TYR A 109 2.71 -20.24 -14.26
C TYR A 109 1.96 -20.66 -12.97
N PRO A 110 2.25 -21.85 -12.41
CA PRO A 110 1.72 -22.22 -11.10
C PRO A 110 2.07 -21.18 -10.02
N PRO A 111 1.10 -20.65 -9.26
CA PRO A 111 1.39 -19.63 -8.26
C PRO A 111 2.16 -20.20 -7.06
N TYR A 112 3.00 -19.36 -6.45
CA TYR A 112 3.57 -19.66 -5.14
C TYR A 112 2.54 -19.31 -4.06
N SER A 113 2.12 -20.29 -3.26
CA SER A 113 1.25 -20.02 -2.12
C SER A 113 2.07 -19.47 -0.97
N LEU A 114 1.72 -18.26 -0.51
CA LEU A 114 2.46 -17.60 0.57
C LEU A 114 2.22 -18.23 1.94
N SER A 115 1.26 -19.16 2.07
CA SER A 115 1.13 -20.02 3.25
C SER A 115 2.19 -21.10 3.34
N ASN A 116 2.85 -21.42 2.23
CA ASN A 116 3.89 -22.45 2.14
C ASN A 116 5.28 -21.81 2.06
N PHE A 117 5.46 -20.69 2.76
CA PHE A 117 6.74 -19.99 2.89
C PHE A 117 7.29 -20.19 4.30
N SER A 118 8.61 -20.35 4.38
CA SER A 118 9.36 -20.20 5.63
C SER A 118 9.79 -18.75 5.77
N TRP A 119 9.67 -18.20 6.98
CA TRP A 119 9.96 -16.80 7.26
C TRP A 119 11.03 -16.69 8.33
N ASN A 120 11.98 -15.77 8.13
CA ASN A 120 12.99 -15.43 9.12
C ASN A 120 12.36 -14.87 10.41
N ASN A 121 13.09 -14.95 11.52
CA ASN A 121 12.59 -14.42 12.79
C ASN A 121 12.53 -12.89 12.73
N ILE A 122 11.33 -12.34 12.89
CA ILE A 122 11.10 -10.90 12.81
C ILE A 122 11.90 -10.12 13.87
N THR A 123 12.20 -10.76 15.00
CA THR A 123 12.99 -10.17 16.11
C THR A 123 14.34 -9.66 15.64
N ASP A 124 14.97 -10.33 14.66
CA ASP A 124 16.29 -9.98 14.15
C ASP A 124 16.27 -8.72 13.27
N SER A 125 15.09 -8.34 12.77
CA SER A 125 14.88 -7.21 11.86
C SER A 125 14.16 -6.02 12.50
N LEU A 126 13.78 -6.14 13.78
CA LEU A 126 13.02 -5.13 14.49
C LEU A 126 13.91 -3.90 14.74
N ASP A 127 13.49 -2.76 14.21
CA ASP A 127 14.16 -1.48 14.42
C ASP A 127 13.20 -0.48 15.10
N PRO A 128 13.30 -0.33 16.44
CA PRO A 128 12.50 0.62 17.20
C PRO A 128 12.80 2.09 16.85
N ALA A 129 13.99 2.41 16.33
CA ALA A 129 14.35 3.79 16.01
C ALA A 129 13.64 4.28 14.75
N THR A 130 13.49 3.41 13.76
CA THR A 130 12.75 3.70 12.52
C THR A 130 11.29 3.23 12.55
N LEU A 131 10.86 2.61 13.65
CA LEU A 131 9.56 1.97 13.84
C LEU A 131 9.24 0.97 12.72
N SER A 132 10.22 0.15 12.35
CA SER A 132 10.10 -0.79 11.24
C SER A 132 10.50 -2.21 11.61
N ALA A 133 10.00 -3.17 10.85
CA ALA A 133 10.36 -4.58 10.95
C ALA A 133 10.23 -5.23 9.57
N THR A 134 11.00 -6.29 9.33
CA THR A 134 11.09 -6.95 8.02
C THR A 134 10.77 -8.43 8.13
N LEU A 135 9.79 -8.87 7.35
CA LEU A 135 9.41 -10.28 7.20
C LEU A 135 9.99 -10.76 5.88
N GLU A 136 11.09 -11.50 5.94
CA GLU A 136 11.75 -12.08 4.78
C GLU A 136 11.48 -13.58 4.73
N GLY A 137 11.09 -14.10 3.57
CA GLY A 137 10.78 -15.51 3.43
C GLY A 137 11.03 -16.06 2.03
N HIS A 138 11.02 -17.39 1.98
CA HIS A 138 11.20 -18.19 0.76
C HIS A 138 10.26 -19.40 0.79
N PRO A 139 9.92 -20.02 -0.36
CA PRO A 139 9.14 -21.25 -0.39
C PRO A 139 9.80 -22.35 0.47
N ILE A 140 8.98 -23.14 1.16
CA ILE A 140 9.44 -24.32 1.91
C ILE A 140 9.91 -25.40 0.93
N ASP A 141 9.12 -25.64 -0.12
CA ASP A 141 9.42 -26.60 -1.17
C ASP A 141 9.84 -25.85 -2.44
N ASP A 142 11.13 -25.85 -2.75
CA ASP A 142 11.70 -25.24 -3.96
C ASP A 142 12.54 -26.26 -4.76
N PRO A 143 11.89 -27.21 -5.46
CA PRO A 143 12.60 -28.27 -6.19
C PRO A 143 13.43 -27.72 -7.36
N THR A 144 13.07 -26.56 -7.89
CA THR A 144 13.75 -25.89 -9.01
C THR A 144 14.91 -25.00 -8.56
N GLY A 145 15.05 -24.74 -7.26
CA GLY A 145 16.02 -23.78 -6.73
C GLY A 145 15.76 -22.34 -7.19
N ALA A 146 14.50 -21.99 -7.48
CA ALA A 146 14.15 -20.66 -7.96
C ALA A 146 14.46 -19.58 -6.90
N PHE A 147 14.28 -19.90 -5.62
CA PHE A 147 14.56 -19.03 -4.47
C PHE A 147 15.88 -19.37 -3.77
N ALA A 148 16.79 -20.11 -4.40
CA ALA A 148 18.07 -20.48 -3.78
C ALA A 148 18.89 -19.26 -3.29
N ASN A 149 18.84 -18.16 -4.04
CA ASN A 149 19.43 -16.85 -3.67
C ASN A 149 18.37 -15.74 -3.65
N GLY A 150 17.10 -16.12 -3.52
CA GLY A 150 15.97 -15.21 -3.67
C GLY A 150 15.08 -15.18 -2.45
N SER A 151 14.44 -14.04 -2.22
CA SER A 151 13.52 -13.86 -1.11
C SER A 151 12.38 -12.91 -1.46
N LEU A 152 11.24 -13.15 -0.82
CA LEU A 152 10.11 -12.24 -0.79
C LEU A 152 10.10 -11.53 0.57
N ILE A 153 10.09 -10.21 0.53
CA ILE A 153 10.30 -9.35 1.69
C ILE A 153 9.06 -8.47 1.89
N PHE A 154 8.52 -8.46 3.10
CA PHE A 154 7.48 -7.54 3.55
C PHE A 154 8.07 -6.66 4.65
N ARG A 155 8.44 -5.43 4.30
CA ARG A 155 8.95 -4.44 5.26
C ARG A 155 7.80 -3.55 5.71
N VAL A 156 7.52 -3.58 7.01
CA VAL A 156 6.45 -2.80 7.63
C VAL A 156 7.08 -1.63 8.39
N GLN A 157 6.53 -0.44 8.24
CA GLN A 157 6.98 0.76 8.93
C GLN A 157 5.80 1.58 9.45
N ALA A 158 5.83 1.96 10.71
CA ALA A 158 4.85 2.87 11.31
C ALA A 158 5.43 4.29 11.42
N PHE A 159 4.55 5.27 11.65
CA PHE A 159 4.95 6.68 11.75
C PHE A 159 4.31 7.34 12.96
N SER A 160 5.06 8.20 13.65
CA SER A 160 4.52 9.00 14.77
C SER A 160 4.08 10.41 14.35
N LYS A 161 4.39 10.81 13.12
CA LYS A 161 4.15 12.16 12.57
C LYS A 161 3.85 12.06 11.07
N SER A 162 3.25 13.11 10.53
CA SER A 162 3.11 13.25 9.09
C SER A 162 4.44 13.56 8.41
N GLY A 163 4.64 13.01 7.23
CA GLY A 163 5.89 13.18 6.49
C GLY A 163 5.91 12.41 5.19
N ARG A 164 7.07 12.38 4.55
CA ARG A 164 7.34 11.57 3.36
C ARG A 164 8.66 10.83 3.55
N PRO A 165 8.76 9.58 3.08
CA PRO A 165 10.05 8.91 2.93
C PRO A 165 10.94 9.65 1.92
N ASP A 166 12.25 9.47 2.06
CA ASP A 166 13.22 9.92 1.06
C ASP A 166 13.15 9.07 -0.21
N GLN A 167 12.86 7.77 -0.05
CA GLN A 167 12.80 6.82 -1.15
C GLN A 167 11.46 6.89 -1.91
N PRO A 168 11.48 6.80 -3.24
CA PRO A 168 10.29 6.59 -4.07
C PRO A 168 9.46 5.40 -3.61
N PRO A 169 8.12 5.44 -3.69
CA PRO A 169 7.27 6.46 -4.33
C PRO A 169 6.86 7.64 -3.43
N ARG A 170 7.59 7.87 -2.32
CA ARG A 170 7.41 9.01 -1.38
C ARG A 170 5.95 9.29 -0.97
N LEU A 171 5.21 8.22 -0.67
CA LEU A 171 3.82 8.30 -0.22
C LEU A 171 3.71 9.19 1.04
N LEU A 172 2.72 10.10 1.04
CA LEU A 172 2.45 10.96 2.19
C LEU A 172 1.86 10.12 3.31
N HIS A 173 2.60 9.95 4.40
CA HIS A 173 2.11 9.23 5.56
C HIS A 173 1.64 10.20 6.65
N THR A 174 0.80 9.67 7.53
CA THR A 174 0.38 10.33 8.78
C THR A 174 0.63 9.39 9.95
N ALA A 175 0.43 9.88 11.17
CA ALA A 175 0.63 9.08 12.37
C ALA A 175 -0.39 7.92 12.50
N ASP A 176 -1.44 7.97 11.69
CA ASP A 176 -2.57 7.05 11.67
C ASP A 176 -2.37 5.94 10.61
N THR A 177 -1.19 5.88 9.99
CA THR A 177 -0.88 4.96 8.88
C THR A 177 0.34 4.10 9.16
N CYS A 178 0.36 2.92 8.55
CA CYS A 178 1.55 2.08 8.39
C CYS A 178 1.87 1.95 6.90
N GLN A 179 3.14 2.02 6.55
CA GLN A 179 3.62 1.70 5.21
C GLN A 179 4.03 0.24 5.15
N LEU A 180 3.65 -0.42 4.07
CA LEU A 180 4.18 -1.71 3.67
C LEU A 180 4.97 -1.53 2.38
N GLU A 181 6.19 -2.03 2.37
CA GLU A 181 6.99 -2.23 1.18
C GLU A 181 7.13 -3.73 0.93
N VAL A 182 6.79 -4.16 -0.27
CA VAL A 182 6.97 -5.55 -0.72
C VAL A 182 8.10 -5.56 -1.74
N ALA A 183 9.11 -6.41 -1.51
CA ALA A 183 10.20 -6.60 -2.44
C ALA A 183 10.40 -8.08 -2.80
N LEU A 184 10.50 -8.39 -4.08
CA LEU A 184 10.99 -9.68 -4.58
C LEU A 184 12.42 -9.47 -5.03
N THR A 185 13.35 -10.28 -4.50
CA THR A 185 14.77 -10.14 -4.78
C THR A 185 15.38 -11.49 -5.14
N GLY A 186 16.26 -11.55 -6.14
CA GLY A 186 17.13 -12.68 -6.44
C GLY A 186 16.47 -13.99 -6.87
N ALA A 187 15.13 -14.07 -6.89
CA ALA A 187 14.41 -15.26 -7.32
C ALA A 187 14.52 -15.43 -8.84
N SER A 188 14.90 -16.62 -9.29
CA SER A 188 15.05 -16.96 -10.71
C SER A 188 13.67 -17.05 -11.37
N PRO A 189 13.39 -16.26 -12.43
CA PRO A 189 12.16 -16.41 -13.21
C PRO A 189 12.08 -17.76 -13.91
N ARG A 190 10.85 -18.24 -14.14
CA ARG A 190 10.57 -19.46 -14.92
C ARG A 190 10.56 -19.23 -16.42
N GLY A 191 10.42 -17.97 -16.86
CA GLY A 191 10.51 -17.57 -18.26
C GLY A 191 11.33 -16.29 -18.45
N ASN A 192 11.77 -16.05 -19.70
CA ASN A 192 12.64 -14.91 -20.05
C ASN A 192 11.98 -13.54 -19.82
N HIS A 193 10.67 -13.43 -20.06
CA HIS A 193 9.90 -12.21 -19.82
C HIS A 193 8.77 -12.49 -18.83
N SER A 194 9.17 -12.65 -17.57
CA SER A 194 8.22 -12.97 -16.50
C SER A 194 7.68 -11.70 -15.85
N LEU A 195 6.36 -11.58 -15.79
CA LEU A 195 5.66 -10.56 -15.01
C LEU A 195 5.18 -11.17 -13.70
N PHE A 196 5.50 -10.52 -12.59
CA PHE A 196 5.07 -10.96 -11.27
C PHE A 196 3.80 -10.24 -10.84
N ALA A 197 2.98 -10.90 -10.03
CA ALA A 197 1.82 -10.29 -9.43
C ALA A 197 1.55 -10.81 -8.02
N LEU A 198 0.90 -9.99 -7.19
CA LEU A 198 0.47 -10.38 -5.84
C LEU A 198 -1.05 -10.47 -5.76
N GLU A 199 -1.55 -11.57 -5.20
CA GLU A 199 -2.95 -11.72 -4.84
C GLU A 199 -3.18 -11.16 -3.43
N VAL A 200 -3.98 -10.11 -3.37
CA VAL A 200 -4.31 -9.42 -2.14
C VAL A 200 -5.79 -9.65 -1.82
N ALA A 201 -6.06 -10.22 -0.66
CA ALA A 201 -7.40 -10.44 -0.15
C ALA A 201 -7.71 -9.51 1.01
N THR A 202 -8.94 -9.03 1.07
CA THR A 202 -9.47 -8.17 2.12
C THR A 202 -10.69 -8.81 2.73
N LEU A 203 -10.90 -8.59 4.03
CA LEU A 203 -12.16 -8.95 4.67
C LEU A 203 -13.19 -7.83 4.46
N GLY A 204 -14.31 -8.15 3.83
CA GLY A 204 -15.42 -7.21 3.61
C GLY A 204 -16.25 -7.00 4.87
N ARG A 205 -16.84 -5.80 5.03
CA ARG A 205 -17.78 -5.48 6.13
C ARG A 205 -19.23 -5.89 5.83
N GLY A 206 -19.52 -6.27 4.59
CA GLY A 206 -20.87 -6.56 4.11
C GLY A 206 -20.85 -7.48 2.88
N PRO A 207 -21.96 -7.56 2.13
CA PRO A 207 -22.03 -8.39 0.92
C PRO A 207 -21.15 -7.86 -0.22
N ASP A 208 -20.86 -6.57 -0.19
CA ASP A 208 -20.11 -5.86 -1.24
C ASP A 208 -18.61 -5.81 -0.94
N CYS A 209 -17.81 -5.82 -2.01
CA CYS A 209 -16.37 -5.64 -1.95
C CYS A 209 -15.97 -4.18 -1.72
N PRO A 210 -14.78 -3.93 -1.15
CA PRO A 210 -14.27 -2.57 -1.00
C PRO A 210 -14.18 -1.86 -2.35
N SER A 211 -14.39 -0.54 -2.35
CA SER A 211 -14.37 0.26 -3.56
C SER A 211 -12.96 0.71 -3.90
N MET A 212 -12.51 0.44 -5.12
CA MET A 212 -11.30 1.02 -5.68
C MET A 212 -11.61 2.41 -6.25
N GLN A 213 -10.80 3.41 -5.94
CA GLN A 213 -10.90 4.76 -6.48
C GLN A 213 -9.53 5.24 -6.94
N GLU A 214 -9.55 6.09 -7.97
CA GLU A 214 -8.37 6.72 -8.52
C GLU A 214 -8.40 8.22 -8.20
N GLN A 215 -7.31 8.75 -7.64
CA GLN A 215 -7.09 10.18 -7.50
C GLN A 215 -6.03 10.64 -8.50
N ARG A 216 -6.29 11.75 -9.18
CA ARG A 216 -5.32 12.38 -10.08
C ARG A 216 -4.84 13.71 -9.52
N SER A 217 -3.55 13.95 -9.64
CA SER A 217 -2.91 15.22 -9.32
C SER A 217 -2.14 15.71 -10.54
N ILE A 218 -2.00 17.02 -10.69
CA ILE A 218 -1.11 17.64 -11.69
C ILE A 218 0.35 17.68 -11.20
N ASP A 219 0.58 17.33 -9.94
CA ASP A 219 1.86 17.40 -9.28
C ASP A 219 2.50 16.01 -9.18
N ASP A 220 3.69 15.87 -9.77
CA ASP A 220 4.53 14.67 -9.74
C ASP A 220 5.85 14.90 -8.99
N GLU A 221 6.01 16.00 -8.23
CA GLU A 221 7.27 16.34 -7.55
C GLU A 221 7.78 15.21 -6.66
N TYR A 222 6.85 14.51 -6.00
CA TYR A 222 7.18 13.43 -5.06
C TYR A 222 7.30 12.05 -5.72
N ALA A 223 6.82 11.90 -6.96
CA ALA A 223 6.94 10.67 -7.75
C ALA A 223 6.95 11.02 -9.24
N PRO A 224 8.13 11.30 -9.82
CA PRO A 224 8.24 11.82 -11.18
C PRO A 224 7.50 10.96 -12.22
N ALA A 225 6.74 11.61 -13.09
CA ALA A 225 5.89 10.99 -14.11
C ALA A 225 4.72 10.12 -13.57
N VAL A 226 4.42 10.20 -12.27
CA VAL A 226 3.31 9.46 -11.64
C VAL A 226 2.29 10.45 -11.07
N PHE A 227 1.27 10.75 -11.88
CA PHE A 227 0.19 11.72 -11.59
C PHE A 227 -1.04 11.08 -10.92
N GLN A 228 -0.92 9.84 -10.47
CA GLN A 228 -2.02 9.02 -9.99
C GLN A 228 -1.73 8.47 -8.59
N LEU A 229 -2.78 8.38 -7.78
CA LEU A 229 -2.79 7.70 -6.50
C LEU A 229 -4.06 6.81 -6.45
N ASP A 230 -3.84 5.51 -6.36
CA ASP A 230 -4.92 4.55 -6.21
C ASP A 230 -5.23 4.36 -4.73
N GLN A 231 -6.51 4.15 -4.44
CA GLN A 231 -6.99 3.92 -3.09
C GLN A 231 -8.09 2.85 -3.05
N LEU A 232 -8.00 1.98 -2.05
CA LEU A 232 -9.03 1.00 -1.74
C LEU A 232 -9.70 1.40 -0.42
N LEU A 233 -11.02 1.59 -0.44
CA LEU A 233 -11.79 2.00 0.74
C LEU A 233 -12.73 0.87 1.18
N TRP A 234 -12.68 0.49 2.47
CA TRP A 234 -13.58 -0.52 3.03
C TRP A 234 -15.02 -0.06 3.23
N GLY A 235 -15.29 1.24 3.10
CA GLY A 235 -16.60 1.84 3.25
C GLY A 235 -16.54 3.36 3.25
N SER A 236 -17.65 4.01 3.61
CA SER A 236 -17.69 5.47 3.78
C SER A 236 -16.74 5.93 4.87
N LEU A 237 -16.02 7.02 4.62
CA LEU A 237 -15.08 7.59 5.57
C LEU A 237 -15.79 8.10 6.86
N PRO A 238 -15.17 7.97 8.05
CA PRO A 238 -13.88 7.33 8.32
C PRO A 238 -13.98 5.79 8.26
N SER A 239 -13.05 5.15 7.56
CA SER A 239 -12.99 3.68 7.41
C SER A 239 -11.55 3.22 7.23
N GLY A 240 -11.32 1.91 7.14
CA GLY A 240 -10.05 1.38 6.68
C GLY A 240 -9.79 1.78 5.23
N PHE A 241 -8.53 2.03 4.91
CA PHE A 241 -8.09 2.31 3.55
C PHE A 241 -6.71 1.72 3.25
N VAL A 242 -6.47 1.45 1.98
CA VAL A 242 -5.13 1.24 1.42
C VAL A 242 -4.88 2.30 0.35
N GLN A 243 -3.68 2.87 0.27
CA GLN A 243 -3.28 3.80 -0.79
C GLN A 243 -1.94 3.40 -1.39
N TRP A 244 -1.81 3.46 -2.70
CA TRP A 244 -0.53 3.25 -3.38
C TRP A 244 -0.46 4.10 -4.64
N ARG A 245 0.76 4.34 -5.12
CA ARG A 245 0.93 4.82 -6.50
C ARG A 245 0.95 3.62 -7.44
N PRO A 246 0.37 3.70 -8.65
CA PRO A 246 0.36 2.60 -9.63
C PRO A 246 1.73 2.40 -10.29
N VAL A 247 2.78 2.30 -9.48
CA VAL A 247 4.17 2.15 -9.88
C VAL A 247 4.88 1.16 -8.96
N ALA A 248 5.73 0.32 -9.55
CA ALA A 248 6.72 -0.51 -8.89
C ALA A 248 8.11 -0.18 -9.45
N PHE A 249 9.18 -0.66 -8.84
CA PHE A 249 10.55 -0.37 -9.30
C PHE A 249 11.34 -1.65 -9.52
N SER A 250 12.03 -1.76 -10.66
CA SER A 250 12.90 -2.89 -10.98
C SER A 250 14.31 -2.78 -10.39
N GLN A 251 14.59 -1.69 -9.66
CA GLN A 251 15.88 -1.43 -9.04
C GLN A 251 15.71 -0.85 -7.64
N LYS A 252 16.66 -1.14 -6.75
CA LYS A 252 16.60 -0.76 -5.33
C LYS A 252 16.59 0.76 -5.09
N GLN A 253 17.22 1.54 -5.98
CA GLN A 253 17.23 3.01 -5.85
C GLN A 253 15.86 3.65 -6.15
N GLY A 254 14.96 2.95 -6.85
CA GLY A 254 13.65 3.49 -7.21
C GLY A 254 13.69 4.63 -8.23
N GLY A 255 14.71 4.66 -9.10
CA GLY A 255 14.87 5.69 -10.13
C GLY A 255 13.76 5.64 -11.18
N ARG A 256 13.53 6.75 -11.88
CA ARG A 256 12.48 6.88 -12.92
C ARG A 256 12.66 5.86 -14.05
N GLU A 257 13.89 5.57 -14.41
CA GLU A 257 14.30 4.58 -15.41
C GLU A 257 13.93 3.14 -15.03
N SER A 258 13.76 2.87 -13.73
CA SER A 258 13.35 1.57 -13.20
C SER A 258 11.85 1.46 -12.92
N ALA A 259 11.09 2.54 -13.15
CA ALA A 259 9.67 2.58 -12.87
C ALA A 259 8.90 1.66 -13.82
N MET A 260 8.11 0.78 -13.22
CA MET A 260 7.24 -0.20 -13.88
C MET A 260 5.79 0.12 -13.52
N PRO A 261 4.83 -0.03 -14.45
CA PRO A 261 3.42 0.14 -14.10
C PRO A 261 2.98 -0.94 -13.09
N CYS A 262 2.14 -0.54 -12.14
CA CYS A 262 1.41 -1.46 -11.27
C CYS A 262 -0.07 -1.39 -11.64
N HIS A 263 -0.62 -2.50 -12.12
CA HIS A 263 -2.02 -2.59 -12.50
C HIS A 263 -2.79 -3.42 -11.47
N ALA A 264 -3.83 -2.81 -10.88
CA ALA A 264 -4.72 -3.46 -9.94
C ALA A 264 -6.00 -3.96 -10.64
N SER A 265 -6.35 -5.24 -10.48
CA SER A 265 -7.65 -5.73 -10.93
C SER A 265 -8.78 -5.20 -10.03
N PRO A 266 -10.02 -5.12 -10.52
CA PRO A 266 -11.16 -4.82 -9.65
C PRO A 266 -11.30 -5.87 -8.52
N PRO A 267 -11.61 -5.46 -7.28
CA PRO A 267 -11.92 -6.39 -6.19
C PRO A 267 -13.12 -7.27 -6.51
N GLN A 268 -12.97 -8.58 -6.36
CA GLN A 268 -14.02 -9.57 -6.60
C GLN A 268 -14.16 -10.52 -5.41
N ARG A 269 -15.36 -11.08 -5.21
CA ARG A 269 -15.57 -12.06 -4.14
C ARG A 269 -14.73 -13.32 -4.36
N ALA A 270 -14.05 -13.73 -3.30
CA ALA A 270 -13.15 -14.88 -3.31
C ALA A 270 -13.62 -15.93 -2.30
N TYR A 271 -13.72 -17.18 -2.76
CA TYR A 271 -14.19 -18.30 -1.94
C TYR A 271 -13.09 -19.31 -1.59
N LEU A 272 -11.97 -19.31 -2.33
CA LEU A 272 -10.90 -20.30 -2.23
C LEU A 272 -9.55 -19.64 -1.92
N LEU A 273 -9.47 -19.04 -0.72
CA LEU A 273 -8.25 -18.42 -0.22
C LEU A 273 -7.54 -19.33 0.80
N PRO A 274 -6.20 -19.31 0.86
CA PRO A 274 -5.46 -19.92 1.96
C PRO A 274 -5.98 -19.40 3.31
N GLN A 275 -6.20 -20.30 4.27
CA GLN A 275 -6.67 -19.89 5.59
C GLN A 275 -5.57 -19.12 6.32
N SER A 276 -5.92 -17.95 6.85
CA SER A 276 -5.05 -17.18 7.75
C SER A 276 -5.43 -17.42 9.21
N PRO A 277 -4.58 -18.10 10.00
CA PRO A 277 -4.73 -18.26 11.44
C PRO A 277 -5.02 -16.94 12.19
N VAL A 278 -4.36 -15.85 11.79
CA VAL A 278 -4.53 -14.52 12.40
C VAL A 278 -5.93 -13.96 12.14
N VAL A 279 -6.41 -14.03 10.89
CA VAL A 279 -7.75 -13.55 10.55
C VAL A 279 -8.83 -14.40 11.24
N ARG A 280 -8.71 -15.73 11.18
CA ARG A 280 -9.65 -16.65 11.84
C ARG A 280 -9.57 -16.56 13.37
N GLY A 281 -8.40 -16.21 13.90
CA GLY A 281 -8.16 -16.04 15.31
C GLY A 281 -8.90 -14.85 15.91
N PHE A 282 -9.02 -13.77 15.13
CA PHE A 282 -9.72 -12.56 15.53
C PHE A 282 -11.21 -12.56 15.16
N PHE A 283 -11.56 -12.88 13.91
CA PHE A 283 -12.93 -12.78 13.40
C PHE A 283 -13.75 -14.07 13.48
N GLY A 284 -13.12 -15.19 13.84
CA GLY A 284 -13.73 -16.51 13.65
C GLY A 284 -13.83 -16.92 12.17
N PRO A 285 -14.65 -17.92 11.84
CA PRO A 285 -14.85 -18.35 10.45
C PRO A 285 -15.56 -17.26 9.63
N GLN A 286 -14.95 -16.85 8.51
CA GLN A 286 -15.45 -15.79 7.63
C GLN A 286 -15.44 -16.26 6.18
N ASN A 287 -16.47 -15.86 5.41
CA ASN A 287 -16.62 -16.18 3.99
C ASN A 287 -16.69 -14.92 3.10
N ASN A 288 -16.58 -13.73 3.68
CA ASN A 288 -16.77 -12.45 3.00
C ASN A 288 -15.43 -11.85 2.56
N PHE A 289 -14.61 -12.63 1.85
CA PHE A 289 -13.35 -12.13 1.32
C PHE A 289 -13.52 -11.54 -0.07
N CYS A 290 -12.79 -10.46 -0.33
CA CYS A 290 -12.66 -9.84 -1.62
C CYS A 290 -11.20 -9.80 -2.02
N ALA A 291 -10.87 -10.38 -3.18
CA ALA A 291 -9.52 -10.46 -3.68
C ALA A 291 -9.34 -9.62 -4.95
N PHE A 292 -8.13 -9.10 -5.12
CA PHE A 292 -7.66 -8.44 -6.33
C PHE A 292 -6.19 -8.76 -6.54
N ASN A 293 -5.75 -8.62 -7.79
CA ASN A 293 -4.37 -8.87 -8.18
C ASN A 293 -3.67 -7.55 -8.49
N LEU A 294 -2.43 -7.43 -8.02
CA LEU A 294 -1.51 -6.35 -8.38
C LEU A 294 -0.44 -6.93 -9.30
N THR A 295 -0.52 -6.63 -10.60
CA THR A 295 0.45 -7.08 -11.62
C THR A 295 1.47 -5.98 -11.88
N PHE A 296 2.75 -6.32 -11.88
CA PHE A 296 3.85 -5.37 -11.99
C PHE A 296 4.60 -5.52 -13.31
N GLY A 297 4.85 -4.41 -13.99
CA GLY A 297 5.54 -4.37 -15.27
C GLY A 297 4.62 -4.45 -16.48
N ALA A 298 5.24 -4.34 -17.64
CA ALA A 298 4.60 -4.51 -18.95
C ALA A 298 5.45 -5.49 -19.77
N SER A 299 4.93 -5.96 -20.91
CA SER A 299 5.65 -6.90 -21.79
C SER A 299 6.97 -6.34 -22.35
N THR A 300 7.17 -5.02 -22.29
CA THR A 300 8.37 -4.31 -22.74
C THR A 300 8.73 -3.20 -21.77
N GLY A 301 9.99 -2.73 -21.83
CA GLY A 301 10.52 -1.70 -20.93
C GLY A 301 11.24 -2.31 -19.72
N PRO A 302 11.41 -1.53 -18.63
CA PRO A 302 12.02 -2.05 -17.40
C PRO A 302 11.18 -3.18 -16.83
N GLY A 303 11.85 -4.20 -16.31
CA GLY A 303 11.22 -5.42 -15.81
C GLY A 303 12.01 -6.07 -14.69
N TYR A 304 11.39 -7.03 -14.00
CA TYR A 304 12.08 -7.82 -12.98
C TYR A 304 13.33 -8.52 -13.54
N TRP A 305 13.32 -8.89 -14.82
CA TRP A 305 14.43 -9.53 -15.51
C TRP A 305 15.71 -8.68 -15.61
N ASP A 306 15.66 -7.37 -15.34
CA ASP A 306 16.84 -6.50 -15.46
C ASP A 306 17.86 -6.74 -14.34
N GLN A 307 17.38 -6.88 -13.09
CA GLN A 307 18.22 -7.01 -11.89
C GLN A 307 17.73 -8.09 -10.91
N TYR A 308 16.69 -8.85 -11.26
CA TYR A 308 15.97 -9.74 -10.34
C TYR A 308 15.55 -9.00 -9.07
N TYR A 309 14.99 -7.80 -9.26
CA TYR A 309 14.50 -6.96 -8.20
C TYR A 309 13.16 -6.37 -8.61
N LEU A 310 12.21 -6.35 -7.68
CA LEU A 310 10.95 -5.66 -7.80
C LEU A 310 10.61 -5.11 -6.42
N SER A 311 10.26 -3.83 -6.32
CA SER A 311 9.70 -3.24 -5.12
C SER A 311 8.41 -2.49 -5.39
N TRP A 312 7.46 -2.60 -4.47
CA TRP A 312 6.18 -1.89 -4.50
C TRP A 312 5.82 -1.46 -3.08
N SER A 313 5.16 -0.32 -2.94
CA SER A 313 4.81 0.24 -1.64
C SER A 313 3.34 0.65 -1.56
N MET A 314 2.74 0.46 -0.40
CA MET A 314 1.41 0.93 -0.05
C MET A 314 1.35 1.50 1.36
N LEU A 315 0.39 2.39 1.60
CA LEU A 315 -0.03 2.83 2.92
C LEU A 315 -1.30 2.08 3.32
N LEU A 316 -1.37 1.73 4.58
CA LEU A 316 -2.49 1.07 5.23
C LEU A 316 -2.91 1.92 6.43
N GLY A 317 -4.19 2.25 6.56
CA GLY A 317 -4.66 3.12 7.63
C GLY A 317 -6.14 2.96 7.96
N VAL A 318 -6.56 3.62 9.04
CA VAL A 318 -7.98 3.76 9.41
C VAL A 318 -8.26 5.23 9.68
N GLY A 319 -9.31 5.77 9.06
CA GLY A 319 -9.69 7.17 9.17
C GLY A 319 -9.89 7.80 7.80
N THR A 320 -9.33 8.99 7.60
CA THR A 320 -9.32 9.69 6.31
C THR A 320 -7.97 9.46 5.63
N PRO A 321 -7.95 8.95 4.38
CA PRO A 321 -6.71 8.77 3.65
C PRO A 321 -5.92 10.08 3.49
N PRO A 322 -4.59 10.07 3.64
CA PRO A 322 -3.74 11.21 3.29
C PRO A 322 -4.02 11.71 1.86
N VAL A 323 -4.07 13.03 1.69
CA VAL A 323 -4.26 13.70 0.40
C VAL A 323 -3.05 14.57 0.12
N ASP A 324 -2.45 14.40 -1.05
CA ASP A 324 -1.32 15.21 -1.50
C ASP A 324 -1.80 16.65 -1.82
N PRO A 325 -1.31 17.68 -1.11
CA PRO A 325 -1.48 19.05 -1.58
C PRO A 325 -0.57 19.31 -2.79
N LEU A 326 -0.90 20.32 -3.59
CA LEU A 326 0.01 20.80 -4.63
C LEU A 326 1.30 21.33 -4.00
N SER A 327 2.43 20.96 -4.58
CA SER A 327 3.73 21.36 -4.09
C SER A 327 3.95 22.86 -4.23
N PRO A 328 4.84 23.44 -3.41
CA PRO A 328 5.23 24.85 -3.54
C PRO A 328 5.78 25.18 -4.94
N LEU A 329 6.46 24.23 -5.60
CA LEU A 329 6.98 24.40 -6.95
C LEU A 329 5.84 24.58 -7.97
N VAL A 330 4.87 23.65 -7.98
CA VAL A 330 3.72 23.71 -8.90
C VAL A 330 2.87 24.94 -8.63
N LEU A 331 2.64 25.27 -7.36
CA LEU A 331 1.95 26.52 -6.97
C LEU A 331 2.70 27.76 -7.48
N GLY A 332 4.03 27.78 -7.38
CA GLY A 332 4.87 28.86 -7.90
C GLY A 332 4.76 29.00 -9.43
N ILE A 333 4.83 27.88 -10.17
CA ILE A 333 4.67 27.87 -11.63
C ILE A 333 3.28 28.40 -12.00
N MET A 334 2.21 27.92 -11.35
CA MET A 334 0.85 28.40 -11.60
C MET A 334 0.70 29.89 -11.29
N ALA A 335 1.26 30.36 -10.18
CA ALA A 335 1.22 31.77 -9.80
C ALA A 335 1.89 32.67 -10.85
N VAL A 336 3.05 32.29 -11.39
CA VAL A 336 3.75 33.05 -12.43
C VAL A 336 3.02 32.95 -13.78
N ALA A 337 2.64 31.73 -14.18
CA ALA A 337 2.03 31.46 -15.49
C ALA A 337 0.64 32.10 -15.64
N LEU A 338 -0.14 32.17 -14.56
CA LEU A 338 -1.46 32.82 -14.57
C LEU A 338 -1.38 34.29 -14.15
N GLY A 339 -0.50 34.63 -13.21
CA GLY A 339 -0.37 35.97 -12.66
C GLY A 339 0.21 36.97 -13.64
N ALA A 340 1.26 36.60 -14.40
CA ALA A 340 1.88 37.53 -15.35
C ALA A 340 0.93 37.93 -16.50
N PRO A 341 0.21 37.00 -17.19
CA PRO A 341 -0.80 37.38 -18.17
C PRO A 341 -1.94 38.20 -17.57
N GLY A 342 -2.40 37.85 -16.36
CA GLY A 342 -3.45 38.59 -15.67
C GLY A 342 -3.05 40.04 -15.39
N LEU A 343 -1.84 40.27 -14.90
CA LEU A 343 -1.29 41.62 -14.68
C LEU A 343 -1.12 42.39 -16.00
N MET A 344 -0.67 41.74 -17.08
CA MET A 344 -0.57 42.38 -18.39
C MET A 344 -1.93 42.80 -18.94
N LEU A 345 -2.96 41.95 -18.80
CA LEU A 345 -4.32 42.27 -19.22
C LEU A 345 -4.92 43.42 -18.40
N LEU A 346 -4.69 43.44 -17.09
CA LEU A 346 -5.13 44.53 -16.23
C LEU A 346 -4.42 45.84 -16.57
N ALA A 347 -3.10 45.82 -16.74
CA ALA A 347 -2.33 47.00 -17.13
C ALA A 347 -2.75 47.51 -18.50
N GLY A 348 -2.93 46.63 -19.48
CA GLY A 348 -3.43 46.96 -20.81
C GLY A 348 -4.86 47.52 -20.79
N GLY A 349 -5.76 46.91 -20.00
CA GLY A 349 -7.12 47.39 -19.82
C GLY A 349 -7.17 48.78 -19.15
N LEU A 350 -6.36 48.99 -18.11
CA LEU A 350 -6.26 50.28 -17.44
C LEU A 350 -5.69 51.35 -18.38
N PHE A 351 -4.68 51.00 -19.18
CA PHE A 351 -4.12 51.89 -20.19
C PHE A 351 -5.15 52.26 -21.27
N LEU A 352 -6.00 51.33 -21.70
CA LEU A 352 -7.08 51.63 -22.67
C LEU A 352 -8.18 52.51 -22.06
N LEU A 353 -8.52 52.32 -20.78
CA LEU A 353 -9.55 53.10 -20.10
C LEU A 353 -9.10 54.52 -19.73
N LEU A 354 -7.84 54.69 -19.30
CA LEU A 354 -7.26 55.96 -18.89
C LEU A 354 -6.48 56.67 -20.01
N GLY A 355 -6.24 55.97 -21.13
CA GLY A 355 -5.52 56.50 -22.28
C GLY A 355 -6.30 57.61 -22.98
N PRO A 356 -5.59 58.56 -23.64
CA PRO A 356 -6.23 59.70 -24.28
C PRO A 356 -7.20 59.24 -25.38
N LYS A 357 -8.50 59.52 -25.20
CA LYS A 357 -9.51 59.34 -26.25
C LYS A 357 -9.19 60.30 -27.40
N ARG A 358 -8.63 59.80 -28.49
CA ARG A 358 -8.63 60.55 -29.76
C ARG A 358 -10.09 60.66 -30.20
N TYR A 359 -10.68 61.84 -30.06
CA TYR A 359 -11.92 62.20 -30.74
C TYR A 359 -11.68 62.02 -32.24
N SER A 360 -12.36 61.05 -32.84
CA SER A 360 -12.36 60.87 -34.28
C SER A 360 -13.16 62.03 -34.88
N GLU A 361 -12.47 62.93 -35.57
CA GLU A 361 -13.12 63.89 -36.48
C GLU A 361 -13.79 63.08 -37.59
N TYR A 362 -15.09 62.81 -37.43
CA TYR A 362 -15.93 62.34 -38.51
C TYR A 362 -16.00 63.47 -39.56
N GLN A 363 -15.26 63.33 -40.66
CA GLN A 363 -15.48 64.16 -41.84
C GLN A 363 -16.89 63.86 -42.38
N ARG A 364 -17.78 64.85 -42.30
CA ARG A 364 -19.09 64.79 -42.98
C ARG A 364 -18.85 64.78 -44.49
N ILE A 365 -19.31 63.73 -45.15
CA ILE A 365 -19.43 63.68 -46.60
C ILE A 365 -20.63 64.58 -46.96
N ASN A 366 -20.35 65.73 -47.57
CA ASN A 366 -21.31 66.52 -48.33
C ASN A 366 -20.82 66.63 -49.77
#